data_AF-A0A395XGV7-F1
#
_entry.id   AF-A0A395XGV7-F1
#
_cell.length_a   1.000
_cell.length_b   1.000
_cell.length_c   1.000
_cell.angle_alpha   90.00
_cell.angle_beta   90.00
_cell.angle_gamma   90.00
#
_symmetry.space_group_name_H-M   'P 1'
#
loop_
_entity.id
_entity.type
_entity.pdbx_description
1 polymer ?
#
loop_
_entity_poly.entity_id
_entity_poly.type
_entity_poly.pdbx_seq_one_letter_code
_entity_poly.pdbx_strand_id
1 'polypeptide(L)'
;MRVAQNKYDALHDGDAANAATITSKQVADATTVTVLASTYAQQAPQRAACNVDGATALGEAAVRIDKNTAWYDQHTVELRKATDAVNKSHDAKTLQDARGALDEQVKAAQAKVKGSAGKVKDDKTRKDLKTLIDKASKIKDGTDVKAMNSQAKQLNTLMGKVDASMKAKTDADRKAAEEQAQREAEAAAAAAQAQAQQQAQQYVAPQQSYTPTYTVPQQSYTPQYTAPQQTTPQYTAPAQPAQPATPSKPNTGSGPISGGHGMTGPCDAACQAEAMKPIQR
;
A
#
# COMPACT_ATOMS: atom_id res chain seq x y z
N MET A 1 -17.40 -50.76 -23.49
CA MET A 1 -16.03 -50.36 -23.08
C MET A 1 -15.46 -49.14 -23.79
N ARG A 2 -15.10 -49.18 -25.09
CA ARG A 2 -14.31 -48.09 -25.74
C ARG A 2 -14.94 -46.69 -25.60
N VAL A 3 -16.26 -46.58 -25.71
CA VAL A 3 -16.99 -45.33 -25.50
C VAL A 3 -16.85 -44.81 -24.06
N ALA A 4 -17.01 -45.68 -23.06
CA ALA A 4 -16.88 -45.31 -21.65
C ALA A 4 -15.45 -44.86 -21.31
N GLN A 5 -14.45 -45.60 -21.82
CA GLN A 5 -13.04 -45.21 -21.70
C GLN A 5 -12.78 -43.83 -22.31
N ASN A 6 -13.18 -43.59 -23.56
CA ASN A 6 -12.95 -42.30 -24.20
C ASN A 6 -13.60 -41.13 -23.45
N LYS A 7 -14.77 -41.34 -22.80
CA LYS A 7 -15.42 -40.32 -21.98
C LYS A 7 -14.64 -40.01 -20.72
N TYR A 8 -14.14 -41.05 -20.04
CA TYR A 8 -13.29 -40.91 -18.87
C TYR A 8 -12.00 -40.17 -19.23
N ASP A 9 -11.26 -40.65 -20.23
CA ASP A 9 -9.98 -40.09 -20.66
C ASP A 9 -10.14 -38.61 -21.06
N ALA A 10 -11.20 -38.25 -21.81
CA ALA A 10 -11.46 -36.87 -22.20
C ALA A 10 -11.75 -35.94 -21.00
N LEU A 11 -12.43 -36.43 -19.95
CA LEU A 11 -12.67 -35.67 -18.73
C LEU A 11 -11.41 -35.56 -17.89
N HIS A 12 -10.71 -36.68 -17.72
CA HIS A 12 -9.48 -36.81 -16.95
C HIS A 12 -8.40 -35.87 -17.49
N ASP A 13 -8.11 -35.94 -18.78
CA ASP A 13 -7.06 -35.14 -19.42
C ASP A 13 -7.49 -33.70 -19.75
N GLY A 14 -8.77 -33.37 -19.54
CA GLY A 14 -9.37 -32.07 -19.81
C GLY A 14 -9.72 -31.31 -18.53
N ASP A 15 -11.02 -31.18 -18.25
CA ASP A 15 -11.52 -30.35 -17.13
C ASP A 15 -10.99 -30.81 -15.78
N ALA A 16 -10.83 -32.12 -15.56
CA ALA A 16 -10.31 -32.63 -14.31
C ALA A 16 -8.82 -32.32 -14.13
N ALA A 17 -8.01 -32.41 -15.19
CA ALA A 17 -6.61 -32.00 -15.16
C ALA A 17 -6.47 -30.51 -14.83
N ASN A 18 -7.30 -29.65 -15.43
CA ASN A 18 -7.34 -28.22 -15.12
C ASN A 18 -7.70 -27.98 -13.65
N ALA A 19 -8.76 -28.63 -13.16
CA ALA A 19 -9.18 -28.50 -11.76
C ALA A 19 -8.14 -29.08 -10.77
N ALA A 20 -7.37 -30.09 -11.16
CA ALA A 20 -6.31 -30.67 -10.33
C ALA A 20 -5.14 -29.71 -10.07
N THR A 21 -4.99 -28.65 -10.88
CA THR A 21 -4.02 -27.57 -10.64
C THR A 21 -4.45 -26.61 -9.52
N ILE A 22 -5.73 -26.61 -9.14
CA ILE A 22 -6.29 -25.73 -8.12
C ILE A 22 -5.85 -26.21 -6.74
N THR A 23 -5.21 -25.32 -5.99
CA THR A 23 -4.70 -25.61 -4.65
C THR A 23 -5.75 -25.39 -3.56
N SER A 24 -5.55 -26.00 -2.39
CA SER A 24 -6.43 -25.83 -1.21
C SER A 24 -6.59 -24.37 -0.75
N LYS A 25 -5.66 -23.47 -1.11
CA LYS A 25 -5.74 -22.04 -0.78
C LYS A 25 -6.67 -21.25 -1.71
N GLN A 26 -6.94 -21.78 -2.89
CA GLN A 26 -7.74 -21.14 -3.94
C GLN A 26 -9.21 -21.55 -3.89
N VAL A 27 -9.59 -22.43 -2.97
CA VAL A 27 -10.95 -22.95 -2.79
C VAL A 27 -11.51 -22.52 -1.43
N ALA A 28 -12.83 -22.44 -1.34
CA ALA A 28 -13.52 -22.15 -0.07
C ALA A 28 -13.55 -23.38 0.84
N ASP A 29 -13.62 -24.56 0.24
CA ASP A 29 -13.58 -25.86 0.90
C ASP A 29 -12.38 -26.65 0.40
N ALA A 30 -11.35 -26.78 1.25
CA ALA A 30 -10.14 -27.52 0.94
C ALA A 30 -10.39 -29.03 0.72
N THR A 31 -11.47 -29.58 1.27
CA THR A 31 -11.77 -31.01 1.15
C THR A 31 -12.12 -31.39 -0.29
N THR A 32 -12.65 -30.47 -1.09
CA THR A 32 -12.96 -30.73 -2.51
C THR A 32 -11.69 -31.05 -3.31
N VAL A 33 -10.58 -30.37 -3.00
CA VAL A 33 -9.27 -30.62 -3.65
C VAL A 33 -8.74 -31.99 -3.26
N THR A 34 -8.88 -32.38 -1.98
CA THR A 34 -8.49 -33.71 -1.52
C THR A 34 -9.32 -34.81 -2.20
N VAL A 35 -10.64 -34.63 -2.29
CA VAL A 35 -11.54 -35.58 -2.97
C VAL A 35 -11.18 -35.70 -4.45
N LEU A 36 -10.98 -34.57 -5.15
CA LEU A 36 -10.55 -34.60 -6.54
C LEU A 36 -9.22 -35.32 -6.70
N ALA A 37 -8.21 -35.03 -5.87
CA ALA A 37 -6.92 -35.69 -5.94
C ALA A 37 -7.03 -37.22 -5.75
N SER A 38 -7.88 -37.67 -4.82
CA SER A 38 -8.13 -39.10 -4.61
C SER A 38 -8.84 -39.74 -5.81
N THR A 39 -9.88 -39.11 -6.36
CA THR A 39 -10.61 -39.65 -7.52
C THR A 39 -9.76 -39.63 -8.79
N TYR A 40 -8.93 -38.60 -8.97
CA TYR A 40 -8.04 -38.42 -10.11
C TYR A 40 -6.90 -39.45 -10.12
N ALA A 41 -6.42 -39.86 -8.94
CA ALA A 41 -5.34 -40.86 -8.82
C ALA A 41 -5.80 -42.32 -9.04
N GLN A 42 -7.10 -42.56 -9.27
CA GLN A 42 -7.64 -43.91 -9.45
C GLN A 42 -7.07 -44.57 -10.72
N GLN A 43 -6.57 -45.79 -10.57
CA GLN A 43 -5.95 -46.51 -11.69
C GLN A 43 -7.01 -47.12 -12.61
N ALA A 44 -7.02 -46.67 -13.86
CA ALA A 44 -7.92 -47.18 -14.88
C ALA A 44 -7.63 -48.65 -15.24
N PRO A 45 -8.66 -49.49 -15.42
CA PRO A 45 -8.47 -50.89 -15.76
C PRO A 45 -7.97 -51.03 -17.20
N GLN A 46 -7.02 -51.95 -17.39
CA GLN A 46 -6.45 -52.27 -18.69
C GLN A 46 -7.50 -52.81 -19.65
N ARG A 47 -7.32 -52.54 -20.95
CA ARG A 47 -8.18 -53.10 -21.99
C ARG A 47 -8.10 -54.62 -22.00
N ALA A 48 -9.25 -55.27 -21.91
CA ALA A 48 -9.34 -56.70 -22.11
C ALA A 48 -9.10 -57.02 -23.59
N ALA A 49 -8.35 -58.09 -23.88
CA ALA A 49 -8.19 -58.57 -25.25
C ALA A 49 -9.50 -59.19 -25.74
N CYS A 50 -9.93 -58.81 -26.95
CA CYS A 50 -11.10 -59.41 -27.60
C CYS A 50 -10.74 -60.72 -28.34
N ASN A 51 -9.45 -60.94 -28.64
CA ASN A 51 -8.98 -62.15 -29.30
C ASN A 51 -8.53 -63.14 -28.22
N VAL A 52 -9.33 -64.18 -28.02
CA VAL A 52 -9.10 -65.25 -27.06
C VAL A 52 -9.49 -66.58 -27.69
N ASP A 53 -8.74 -67.64 -27.40
CA ASP A 53 -8.98 -68.96 -27.96
C ASP A 53 -9.99 -69.75 -27.12
N GLY A 54 -11.13 -70.09 -27.71
CA GLY A 54 -12.16 -70.92 -27.11
C GLY A 54 -13.30 -70.18 -26.41
N ALA A 55 -14.45 -70.85 -26.34
CA ALA A 55 -15.70 -70.26 -25.85
C ALA A 55 -15.64 -69.83 -24.38
N THR A 56 -14.95 -70.58 -23.53
CA THR A 56 -14.76 -70.24 -22.10
C THR A 56 -13.97 -68.94 -21.94
N ALA A 57 -12.85 -68.82 -22.65
CA ALA A 57 -12.01 -67.62 -22.59
C ALA A 57 -12.75 -66.38 -23.14
N LEU A 58 -13.61 -66.56 -24.15
CA LEU A 58 -14.49 -65.51 -24.66
C LEU A 58 -15.51 -65.05 -23.61
N GLY A 59 -16.13 -65.98 -22.88
CA GLY A 59 -17.05 -65.66 -21.78
C GLY A 59 -16.36 -64.85 -20.66
N GLU A 60 -15.15 -65.25 -20.27
CA GLU A 60 -14.36 -64.51 -19.27
C GLU A 60 -13.94 -63.12 -19.76
N ALA A 61 -13.58 -63.00 -21.04
CA ALA A 61 -13.25 -61.72 -21.66
C ALA A 61 -14.47 -60.77 -21.66
N ALA A 62 -15.66 -61.28 -21.99
CA ALA A 62 -16.90 -60.51 -21.94
C ALA A 62 -17.19 -59.97 -20.52
N VAL A 63 -17.13 -60.82 -19.49
CA VAL A 63 -17.34 -60.41 -18.09
C VAL A 63 -16.32 -59.33 -17.66
N ARG A 64 -15.07 -59.45 -18.09
CA ARG A 64 -14.03 -58.45 -17.81
C ARG A 64 -14.31 -57.12 -18.50
N ILE A 65 -14.76 -57.16 -19.76
CA ILE A 65 -15.16 -55.97 -20.53
C ILE A 65 -16.33 -55.26 -19.84
N ASP A 66 -17.31 -56.01 -19.33
CA ASP A 66 -18.46 -55.44 -18.63
C ASP A 66 -18.04 -54.80 -17.31
N LYS A 67 -17.23 -55.49 -16.51
CA LYS A 67 -16.65 -54.93 -15.26
C LYS A 67 -15.85 -53.66 -15.52
N ASN A 68 -14.99 -53.66 -16.55
CA ASN A 68 -14.22 -52.48 -16.91
C ASN A 68 -15.12 -51.34 -17.40
N THR A 69 -16.16 -51.66 -18.18
CA THR A 69 -17.12 -50.65 -18.64
C THR A 69 -17.85 -50.01 -17.46
N ALA A 70 -18.35 -50.81 -16.52
CA ALA A 70 -18.99 -50.32 -15.31
C ALA A 70 -18.04 -49.46 -14.46
N TRP A 71 -16.75 -49.85 -14.36
CA TRP A 71 -15.73 -49.05 -13.70
C TRP A 71 -15.61 -47.67 -14.35
N TYR A 72 -15.43 -47.60 -15.69
CA TYR A 72 -15.28 -46.32 -16.40
C TYR A 72 -16.53 -45.44 -16.25
N ASP A 73 -17.73 -46.02 -16.36
CA ASP A 73 -18.96 -45.25 -16.22
C ASP A 73 -19.10 -44.66 -14.80
N GLN A 74 -18.84 -45.46 -13.76
CA GLN A 74 -18.88 -44.98 -12.36
C GLN A 74 -17.83 -43.89 -12.11
N HIS A 75 -16.57 -44.16 -12.48
CA HIS A 75 -15.46 -43.25 -12.19
C HIS A 75 -15.55 -41.95 -13.00
N THR A 76 -16.17 -41.98 -14.19
CA THR A 76 -16.46 -40.75 -14.95
C THR A 76 -17.44 -39.84 -14.18
N VAL A 77 -18.48 -40.42 -13.57
CA VAL A 77 -19.47 -39.66 -12.79
C VAL A 77 -18.82 -39.09 -11.52
N GLU A 78 -18.05 -39.90 -10.80
CA GLU A 78 -17.34 -39.48 -9.59
C GLU A 78 -16.31 -38.39 -9.89
N LEU A 79 -15.51 -38.56 -10.94
CA LEU A 79 -14.52 -37.58 -11.36
C LEU A 79 -15.19 -36.26 -11.73
N ARG A 80 -16.28 -36.30 -12.51
CA ARG A 80 -17.04 -35.10 -12.89
C ARG A 80 -17.55 -34.36 -11.67
N LYS A 81 -18.16 -35.10 -10.73
CA LYS A 81 -18.67 -34.53 -9.49
C LYS A 81 -17.56 -33.86 -8.66
N ALA A 82 -16.39 -34.49 -8.58
CA ALA A 82 -15.25 -33.93 -7.85
C ALA A 82 -14.69 -32.68 -8.55
N THR A 83 -14.57 -32.70 -9.88
CA THR A 83 -14.17 -31.54 -10.69
C THR A 83 -15.13 -30.37 -10.52
N ASP A 84 -16.43 -30.60 -10.64
CA ASP A 84 -17.47 -29.58 -10.46
C ASP A 84 -17.44 -29.00 -9.03
N ALA A 85 -17.20 -29.84 -8.02
CA ALA A 85 -17.09 -29.41 -6.63
C ALA A 85 -15.89 -28.48 -6.41
N VAL A 86 -14.72 -28.81 -6.96
CA VAL A 86 -13.53 -27.94 -6.88
C VAL A 86 -13.78 -26.61 -7.60
N ASN A 87 -14.32 -26.64 -8.82
CA ASN A 87 -14.60 -25.42 -9.58
C ASN A 87 -15.60 -24.51 -8.86
N LYS A 88 -16.69 -25.08 -8.34
CA LYS A 88 -17.67 -24.32 -7.54
C LYS A 88 -17.04 -23.73 -6.28
N SER A 89 -16.18 -24.49 -5.61
CA SER A 89 -15.46 -24.05 -4.40
C SER A 89 -14.46 -22.94 -4.70
N HIS A 90 -13.80 -23.01 -5.86
CA HIS A 90 -12.89 -21.98 -6.37
C HIS A 90 -13.63 -20.67 -6.72
N ASP A 91 -14.76 -20.78 -7.42
CA ASP A 91 -15.59 -19.62 -7.77
C ASP A 91 -16.18 -18.97 -6.52
N ALA A 92 -16.61 -19.78 -5.54
CA ALA A 92 -17.07 -19.29 -4.24
C ALA A 92 -15.97 -18.53 -3.50
N LYS A 93 -14.73 -19.04 -3.50
CA LYS A 93 -13.57 -18.36 -2.90
C LYS A 93 -13.28 -17.04 -3.60
N THR A 94 -13.26 -17.05 -4.93
CA THR A 94 -13.05 -15.85 -5.76
C THR A 94 -14.09 -14.78 -5.45
N LEU A 95 -15.36 -15.18 -5.31
CA LEU A 95 -16.43 -14.27 -4.94
C LEU A 95 -16.28 -13.74 -3.52
N GLN A 96 -15.96 -14.60 -2.55
CA GLN A 96 -15.72 -14.20 -1.16
C GLN A 96 -14.58 -13.17 -1.07
N ASP A 97 -13.48 -13.40 -1.79
CA ASP A 97 -12.34 -12.48 -1.80
C ASP A 97 -12.70 -11.13 -2.43
N ALA A 98 -13.44 -11.14 -3.54
CA ALA A 98 -13.91 -9.92 -4.17
C ALA A 98 -14.86 -9.11 -3.26
N ARG A 99 -15.75 -9.79 -2.54
CA ARG A 99 -16.63 -9.17 -1.53
C ARG A 99 -15.83 -8.57 -0.39
N GLY A 100 -14.86 -9.31 0.16
CA GLY A 100 -13.98 -8.84 1.22
C GLY A 100 -13.18 -7.60 0.81
N ALA A 101 -12.55 -7.64 -0.38
CA ALA A 101 -11.79 -6.52 -0.91
C ALA A 101 -12.66 -5.27 -1.14
N LEU A 102 -13.89 -5.45 -1.67
CA LEU A 102 -14.83 -4.34 -1.86
C LEU A 102 -15.27 -3.74 -0.51
N ASP A 103 -15.59 -4.57 0.48
CA ASP A 103 -16.00 -4.11 1.82
C ASP A 103 -14.89 -3.33 2.52
N GLU A 104 -13.64 -3.81 2.47
CA GLU A 104 -12.47 -3.08 2.98
C GLU A 104 -12.30 -1.72 2.29
N GLN A 105 -12.40 -1.68 0.95
CA GLN A 105 -12.32 -0.42 0.21
C GLN A 105 -13.46 0.53 0.53
N VAL A 106 -14.68 0.02 0.71
CA VAL A 106 -15.84 0.83 1.15
C VAL A 106 -15.59 1.42 2.53
N LYS A 107 -15.11 0.64 3.50
CA LYS A 107 -14.76 1.11 4.84
C LYS A 107 -13.68 2.18 4.81
N ALA A 108 -12.60 1.95 4.05
CA ALA A 108 -11.53 2.93 3.86
C ALA A 108 -12.05 4.23 3.23
N ALA A 109 -12.90 4.12 2.20
CA ALA A 109 -13.49 5.27 1.53
C ALA A 109 -14.45 6.04 2.45
N GLN A 110 -15.26 5.36 3.27
CA GLN A 110 -16.12 6.01 4.26
C GLN A 110 -15.31 6.78 5.31
N ALA A 111 -14.24 6.16 5.83
CA ALA A 111 -13.31 6.84 6.74
C ALA A 111 -12.68 8.06 6.07
N LYS A 112 -12.32 7.95 4.78
CA LYS A 112 -11.77 9.05 4.00
C LYS A 112 -12.73 10.23 3.86
N VAL A 113 -13.99 9.95 3.52
CA VAL A 113 -15.04 10.98 3.40
C VAL A 113 -15.26 11.69 4.75
N LYS A 114 -15.18 10.98 5.87
CA LYS A 114 -15.28 11.58 7.21
C LYS A 114 -14.06 12.46 7.51
N GLY A 115 -12.85 11.96 7.28
CA GLY A 115 -11.60 12.66 7.59
C GLY A 115 -11.32 13.88 6.70
N SER A 116 -11.89 13.93 5.49
CA SER A 116 -11.68 15.00 4.51
C SER A 116 -12.68 16.17 4.61
N ALA A 117 -13.67 16.08 5.50
CA ALA A 117 -14.69 17.13 5.67
C ALA A 117 -14.05 18.48 6.04
N GLY A 118 -14.33 19.52 5.24
CA GLY A 118 -13.77 20.86 5.42
C GLY A 118 -12.28 21.02 5.07
N LYS A 119 -11.61 19.93 4.68
CA LYS A 119 -10.17 19.89 4.41
C LYS A 119 -9.82 19.73 2.93
N VAL A 120 -10.81 19.65 2.05
CA VAL A 120 -10.62 19.54 0.60
C VAL A 120 -10.78 20.89 -0.09
N LYS A 121 -10.00 21.12 -1.14
CA LYS A 121 -10.14 22.32 -1.98
C LYS A 121 -11.45 22.29 -2.77
N ASP A 122 -11.83 21.11 -3.24
CA ASP A 122 -13.04 20.85 -4.01
C ASP A 122 -13.90 19.76 -3.35
N ASP A 123 -15.10 20.14 -2.91
CA ASP A 123 -16.07 19.23 -2.29
C ASP A 123 -16.77 18.33 -3.32
N LYS A 124 -16.72 18.65 -4.62
CA LYS A 124 -17.27 17.78 -5.68
C LYS A 124 -16.58 16.41 -5.66
N THR A 125 -15.25 16.38 -5.52
CA THR A 125 -14.48 15.12 -5.46
C THR A 125 -14.93 14.26 -4.26
N ARG A 126 -15.28 14.87 -3.13
CA ARG A 126 -15.80 14.18 -1.94
C ARG A 126 -17.23 13.66 -2.18
N LYS A 127 -18.09 14.43 -2.85
CA LYS A 127 -19.46 14.01 -3.24
C LYS A 127 -19.45 12.85 -4.24
N ASP A 128 -18.55 12.89 -5.22
CA ASP A 128 -18.35 11.80 -6.18
C ASP A 128 -17.92 10.51 -5.45
N LEU A 129 -16.99 10.61 -4.49
CA LEU A 129 -16.58 9.47 -3.65
C LEU A 129 -17.75 8.91 -2.82
N LYS A 130 -18.58 9.77 -2.21
CA LYS A 130 -19.78 9.34 -1.48
C LYS A 130 -20.76 8.60 -2.38
N THR A 131 -21.03 9.12 -3.56
CA THR A 131 -21.91 8.49 -4.56
C THR A 131 -21.40 7.10 -4.95
N LEU A 132 -20.08 6.96 -5.12
CA LEU A 132 -19.48 5.69 -5.47
C LEU A 132 -19.54 4.67 -4.30
N ILE A 133 -19.33 5.12 -3.06
CA ILE A 133 -19.53 4.29 -1.86
C ILE A 133 -20.95 3.74 -1.82
N ASP A 134 -21.95 4.56 -2.11
CA ASP A 134 -23.36 4.15 -2.09
C ASP A 134 -23.64 3.11 -3.20
N LYS A 135 -23.02 3.26 -4.40
CA LYS A 135 -23.11 2.26 -5.49
C LYS A 135 -22.42 0.95 -5.12
N ALA A 136 -21.19 1.01 -4.60
CA ALA A 136 -20.43 -0.15 -4.15
C ALA A 136 -21.19 -0.92 -3.05
N SER A 137 -21.80 -0.21 -2.11
CA SER A 137 -22.57 -0.80 -1.01
C SER A 137 -23.82 -1.56 -1.47
N LYS A 138 -24.36 -1.24 -2.65
CA LYS A 138 -25.52 -1.94 -3.23
C LYS A 138 -25.15 -3.24 -3.95
N ILE A 139 -23.92 -3.37 -4.42
CA ILE A 139 -23.47 -4.55 -5.17
C ILE A 139 -22.65 -5.54 -4.34
N LYS A 140 -22.27 -5.16 -3.11
CA LYS A 140 -21.36 -5.94 -2.25
C LYS A 140 -21.87 -7.34 -1.92
N ASP A 141 -23.18 -7.56 -1.92
CA ASP A 141 -23.79 -8.86 -1.64
C ASP A 141 -24.14 -9.64 -2.93
N GLY A 142 -23.87 -9.05 -4.11
CA GLY A 142 -24.10 -9.66 -5.41
C GLY A 142 -23.13 -10.79 -5.76
N THR A 143 -23.19 -11.28 -7.00
CA THR A 143 -22.33 -12.35 -7.52
C THR A 143 -21.38 -11.89 -8.64
N ASP A 144 -21.48 -10.63 -9.08
CA ASP A 144 -20.65 -10.09 -10.16
C ASP A 144 -19.28 -9.62 -9.64
N VAL A 145 -18.32 -10.55 -9.65
CA VAL A 145 -16.92 -10.31 -9.28
C VAL A 145 -16.28 -9.19 -10.10
N LYS A 146 -16.59 -9.08 -11.39
CA LYS A 146 -16.01 -8.05 -12.27
C LYS A 146 -16.51 -6.67 -11.87
N ALA A 147 -17.81 -6.52 -11.61
CA ALA A 147 -18.39 -5.28 -11.13
C ALA A 147 -17.80 -4.87 -9.77
N MET A 148 -17.68 -5.81 -8.83
CA MET A 148 -17.06 -5.55 -7.52
C MET A 148 -15.62 -5.05 -7.65
N ASN A 149 -14.78 -5.75 -8.41
CA ASN A 149 -13.39 -5.36 -8.64
C ASN A 149 -13.27 -4.01 -9.35
N SER A 150 -14.17 -3.72 -10.29
CA SER A 150 -14.23 -2.42 -10.97
C SER A 150 -14.57 -1.29 -9.98
N GLN A 151 -15.60 -1.47 -9.15
CA GLN A 151 -15.98 -0.48 -8.13
C GLN A 151 -14.85 -0.28 -7.10
N ALA A 152 -14.19 -1.34 -6.65
CA ALA A 152 -13.04 -1.25 -5.74
C ALA A 152 -11.90 -0.40 -6.32
N LYS A 153 -11.55 -0.59 -7.60
CA LYS A 153 -10.54 0.23 -8.30
C LYS A 153 -10.96 1.69 -8.44
N GLN A 154 -12.24 1.93 -8.75
CA GLN A 154 -12.77 3.30 -8.85
C GLN A 154 -12.76 4.01 -7.49
N LEU A 155 -13.09 3.31 -6.40
CA LEU A 155 -13.00 3.83 -5.04
C LEU A 155 -11.57 4.23 -4.71
N ASN A 156 -10.61 3.35 -4.97
CA ASN A 156 -9.19 3.64 -4.75
C ASN A 156 -8.72 4.89 -5.51
N THR A 157 -9.09 4.99 -6.80
CA THR A 157 -8.77 6.15 -7.65
C THR A 157 -9.34 7.45 -7.10
N LEU A 158 -10.62 7.45 -6.71
CA LEU A 158 -11.27 8.65 -6.15
C LEU A 158 -10.71 9.02 -4.77
N MET A 159 -10.36 8.05 -3.93
CA MET A 159 -9.67 8.32 -2.66
C MET A 159 -8.35 9.04 -2.89
N GLY A 160 -7.55 8.61 -3.88
CA GLY A 160 -6.32 9.31 -4.27
C GLY A 160 -6.55 10.75 -4.76
N LYS A 161 -7.67 11.01 -5.46
CA LYS A 161 -8.05 12.39 -5.83
C LYS A 161 -8.46 13.23 -4.64
N VAL A 162 -9.17 12.65 -3.66
CA VAL A 162 -9.49 13.33 -2.40
C VAL A 162 -8.21 13.68 -1.65
N ASP A 163 -7.21 12.78 -1.63
CA ASP A 163 -5.89 13.07 -1.05
C ASP A 163 -5.18 14.23 -1.74
N ALA A 164 -5.13 14.22 -3.07
CA ALA A 164 -4.56 15.33 -3.83
C ALA A 164 -5.28 16.65 -3.55
N SER A 165 -6.62 16.62 -3.45
CA SER A 165 -7.44 17.80 -3.14
C SER A 165 -7.20 18.33 -1.73
N MET A 166 -7.05 17.45 -0.73
CA MET A 166 -6.68 17.85 0.63
C MET A 166 -5.29 18.48 0.66
N LYS A 167 -4.32 17.84 0.02
CA LYS A 167 -2.95 18.38 -0.08
C LYS A 167 -2.93 19.74 -0.76
N ALA A 168 -3.66 19.91 -1.85
CA ALA A 168 -3.76 21.19 -2.55
C ALA A 168 -4.38 22.29 -1.68
N LYS A 169 -5.37 21.96 -0.82
CA LYS A 169 -5.92 22.92 0.14
C LYS A 169 -4.88 23.28 1.20
N THR A 170 -4.25 22.30 1.83
CA THR A 170 -3.21 22.53 2.84
C THR A 170 -2.07 23.39 2.29
N ASP A 171 -1.62 23.11 1.06
CA ASP A 171 -0.57 23.89 0.41
C ASP A 171 -1.01 25.33 0.09
N ALA A 172 -2.28 25.54 -0.26
CA ALA A 172 -2.84 26.88 -0.48
C ALA A 172 -3.02 27.66 0.84
N ASP A 173 -3.56 27.02 1.87
CA ASP A 173 -3.77 27.61 3.20
C ASP A 173 -2.42 28.01 3.82
N ARG A 174 -1.37 27.19 3.64
CA ARG A 174 0.00 27.53 4.03
C ARG A 174 0.52 28.78 3.32
N LYS A 175 0.40 28.85 1.99
CA LYS A 175 0.85 30.02 1.21
C LYS A 175 0.11 31.29 1.61
N ALA A 176 -1.20 31.19 1.85
CA ALA A 176 -2.00 32.33 2.31
C ALA A 176 -1.54 32.81 3.70
N ALA A 177 -1.21 31.89 4.62
CA ALA A 177 -0.67 32.25 5.93
C ALA A 177 0.72 32.89 5.83
N GLU A 178 1.60 32.39 4.96
CA GLU A 178 2.92 32.99 4.70
C GLU A 178 2.80 34.40 4.11
N GLU A 179 1.91 34.61 3.14
CA GLU A 179 1.67 35.93 2.53
C GLU A 179 1.07 36.92 3.55
N GLN A 180 0.15 36.45 4.40
CA GLN A 180 -0.40 37.28 5.45
C GLN A 180 0.64 37.68 6.50
N ALA A 181 1.51 36.75 6.93
CA ALA A 181 2.60 37.04 7.84
C ALA A 181 3.60 38.06 7.25
N GLN A 182 3.88 37.99 5.94
CA GLN A 182 4.72 38.98 5.25
C GLN A 182 4.07 40.37 5.25
N ARG A 183 2.77 40.46 4.94
CA ARG A 183 2.03 41.73 4.97
C ARG A 183 2.00 42.34 6.37
N GLU A 184 1.80 41.52 7.40
CA GLU A 184 1.83 41.98 8.80
C GLU A 184 3.22 42.48 9.20
N ALA A 185 4.29 41.79 8.78
CA ALA A 185 5.66 42.23 9.03
C ALA A 185 5.99 43.56 8.31
N GLU A 186 5.54 43.73 7.07
CA GLU A 186 5.75 44.96 6.30
C GLU A 186 4.96 46.14 6.90
N ALA A 187 3.72 45.90 7.33
CA ALA A 187 2.92 46.89 8.04
C ALA A 187 3.56 47.29 9.39
N ALA A 188 4.10 46.33 10.15
CA ALA A 188 4.82 46.61 11.39
C ALA A 188 6.11 47.41 11.14
N ALA A 189 6.86 47.09 10.09
CA ALA A 189 8.06 47.84 9.70
C ALA A 189 7.74 49.28 9.29
N ALA A 190 6.67 49.49 8.51
CA ALA A 190 6.20 50.82 8.13
C ALA A 190 5.74 51.66 9.35
N ALA A 191 5.02 51.05 10.29
CA ALA A 191 4.61 51.70 11.53
C ALA A 191 5.81 52.11 12.41
N ALA A 192 6.82 51.25 12.50
CA ALA A 192 8.06 51.54 13.23
C ALA A 192 8.85 52.70 12.59
N GLN A 193 8.95 52.76 11.25
CA GLN A 193 9.58 53.88 10.55
C GLN A 193 8.82 55.20 10.78
N ALA A 194 7.49 55.19 10.77
CA ALA A 194 6.69 56.38 11.02
C ALA A 194 6.88 56.92 12.45
N GLN A 195 6.96 56.03 13.46
CA GLN A 195 7.26 56.43 14.84
C GLN A 195 8.67 57.02 15.00
N ALA A 196 9.67 56.45 14.31
CA ALA A 196 11.04 56.97 14.34
C ALA A 196 11.14 58.38 13.73
N GLN A 197 10.43 58.66 12.63
CA GLN A 197 10.39 60.00 12.02
C GLN A 197 9.69 61.04 12.92
N GLN A 198 8.64 60.65 13.65
CA GLN A 198 7.96 61.53 14.61
C GLN A 198 8.86 61.91 15.79
N GLN A 199 9.66 60.98 16.31
CA GLN A 199 10.61 61.28 17.38
C GLN A 199 11.78 62.18 16.92
N ALA A 200 12.24 62.03 15.68
CA ALA A 200 13.30 62.88 15.13
C ALA A 200 12.88 64.35 14.96
N GLN A 201 11.59 64.62 14.69
CA GLN A 201 11.06 65.99 14.54
C GLN A 201 10.85 66.70 15.89
N GLN A 202 10.69 65.98 17.01
CA GLN A 202 10.62 66.61 18.35
C GLN A 202 11.98 66.99 18.94
N TYR A 203 13.10 66.51 18.37
CA TYR A 203 14.44 66.84 18.87
C TYR A 203 15.08 68.08 18.19
N VAL A 204 14.32 68.85 17.40
CA VAL A 204 14.80 70.09 16.76
C VAL A 204 14.11 71.30 17.37
N ALA A 205 14.47 71.66 18.61
CA ALA A 205 14.18 72.96 19.20
C ALA A 205 15.32 73.95 18.85
N PRO A 206 15.04 75.15 18.32
CA PRO A 206 16.08 76.08 17.85
C PRO A 206 16.76 76.78 19.03
N GLN A 207 18.04 76.47 19.28
CA GLN A 207 18.86 77.27 20.18
C GLN A 207 19.55 78.39 19.41
N GLN A 208 19.11 79.61 19.70
CA GLN A 208 19.66 80.88 19.26
C GLN A 208 21.08 81.08 19.80
N SER A 209 21.93 81.61 18.93
CA SER A 209 23.32 82.00 19.15
C SER A 209 23.49 83.10 20.20
N TYR A 210 24.45 82.94 21.13
CA TYR A 210 25.13 84.05 21.80
C TYR A 210 26.57 83.63 22.16
N THR A 211 27.55 84.32 21.59
CA THR A 211 28.96 84.35 22.03
C THR A 211 29.09 85.41 23.13
N PRO A 212 30.02 85.28 24.11
CA PRO A 212 31.38 85.77 23.89
C PRO A 212 32.50 85.00 24.61
N THR A 213 33.71 85.44 24.28
CA THR A 213 35.06 84.92 24.48
C THR A 213 35.57 84.96 25.93
N TYR A 214 36.38 83.97 26.34
CA TYR A 214 37.54 84.22 27.20
C TYR A 214 38.62 83.13 27.10
N THR A 215 39.86 83.57 27.17
CA THR A 215 41.12 82.86 26.86
C THR A 215 41.67 81.97 28.00
N VAL A 216 42.35 80.91 27.55
CA VAL A 216 43.22 79.86 28.15
C VAL A 216 44.14 80.29 29.33
N PRO A 217 44.66 79.36 30.19
CA PRO A 217 45.70 78.39 29.78
C PRO A 217 45.58 76.95 30.35
N GLN A 218 45.94 76.00 29.47
CA GLN A 218 46.70 74.74 29.66
C GLN A 218 46.49 73.94 30.97
N GLN A 219 46.21 72.63 30.83
CA GLN A 219 47.03 71.54 31.39
C GLN A 219 46.60 70.18 30.80
N SER A 220 47.60 69.42 30.41
CA SER A 220 47.58 68.10 29.78
C SER A 220 47.05 67.01 30.72
N TYR A 221 46.04 66.26 30.29
CA TYR A 221 45.77 64.89 30.74
C TYR A 221 45.03 64.13 29.64
N THR A 222 45.53 62.95 29.28
CA THR A 222 44.88 62.00 28.37
C THR A 222 43.83 61.18 29.12
N PRO A 223 42.58 61.10 28.62
CA PRO A 223 41.74 59.95 28.92
C PRO A 223 41.23 59.26 27.65
N GLN A 224 41.57 57.98 27.58
CA GLN A 224 40.88 56.85 26.98
C GLN A 224 39.50 57.14 26.35
N TYR A 225 39.41 56.85 25.05
CA TYR A 225 38.15 56.69 24.31
C TYR A 225 37.33 55.55 24.94
N THR A 226 36.17 55.87 25.51
CA THR A 226 35.07 54.90 25.70
C THR A 226 34.01 55.17 24.65
N ALA A 227 33.89 54.25 23.70
CA ALA A 227 32.81 54.19 22.73
C ALA A 227 31.48 53.89 23.45
N PRO A 228 30.37 54.59 23.12
CA PRO A 228 29.05 54.15 23.53
C PRO A 228 28.71 52.83 22.82
N GLN A 229 28.28 51.85 23.62
CA GLN A 229 27.91 50.52 23.13
C GLN A 229 26.71 50.60 22.19
N GLN A 230 26.87 50.00 21.01
CA GLN A 230 25.75 49.60 20.17
C GLN A 230 25.02 48.46 20.86
N THR A 231 23.78 48.72 21.29
CA THR A 231 22.83 47.66 21.60
C THR A 231 22.28 47.13 20.27
N THR A 232 22.74 45.95 19.89
CA THR A 232 22.11 45.16 18.83
C THR A 232 20.78 44.61 19.36
N PRO A 233 19.64 44.85 18.69
CA PRO A 233 18.47 44.01 18.91
C PRO A 233 18.78 42.61 18.35
N GLN A 234 18.89 41.65 19.27
CA GLN A 234 19.00 40.24 18.95
C GLN A 234 17.71 39.79 18.27
N TYR A 235 17.76 39.59 16.95
CA TYR A 235 16.72 38.90 16.21
C TYR A 235 16.59 37.48 16.79
N THR A 236 15.43 37.18 17.38
CA THR A 236 15.05 35.82 17.75
C THR A 236 14.40 35.21 16.53
N ALA A 237 15.01 34.15 15.99
CA ALA A 237 14.41 33.36 14.92
C ALA A 237 13.12 32.68 15.43
N PRO A 238 12.04 32.60 14.62
CA PRO A 238 10.86 31.83 14.98
C PRO A 238 11.20 30.33 15.13
N ALA A 239 10.68 29.74 16.19
CA ALA A 239 10.80 28.32 16.48
C ALA A 239 10.15 27.45 15.38
N GLN A 240 10.87 26.41 15.00
CA GLN A 240 10.39 25.30 14.17
C GLN A 240 9.28 24.52 14.93
N PRO A 241 8.15 24.14 14.30
CA PRO A 241 7.14 23.33 14.96
C PRO A 241 7.67 21.94 15.36
N ALA A 242 7.31 21.50 16.57
CA ALA A 242 7.67 20.21 17.12
C ALA A 242 7.09 19.04 16.31
N GLN A 243 7.92 18.02 16.05
CA GLN A 243 7.46 16.68 15.68
C GLN A 243 6.85 15.95 16.89
N PRO A 244 5.83 15.09 16.71
CA PRO A 244 5.28 14.27 17.79
C PRO A 244 6.27 13.22 18.30
N ALA A 245 6.31 13.07 19.63
CA ALA A 245 7.10 12.07 20.34
C ALA A 245 6.60 10.64 20.08
N THR A 246 7.54 9.71 19.90
CA THR A 246 7.30 8.27 20.08
C THR A 246 7.52 7.90 21.56
N PRO A 247 6.84 6.87 22.10
CA PRO A 247 6.94 6.52 23.51
C PRO A 247 8.20 5.70 23.82
N SER A 248 8.99 6.14 24.79
CA SER A 248 10.10 5.38 25.37
C SER A 248 9.60 4.29 26.32
N LYS A 249 10.16 3.08 26.19
CA LYS A 249 10.02 1.96 27.13
C LYS A 249 11.08 2.07 28.25
N PRO A 250 10.81 1.60 29.48
CA PRO A 250 11.69 1.88 30.61
C PRO A 250 12.95 1.02 30.64
N ASN A 251 13.94 1.60 31.30
CA ASN A 251 15.30 1.14 31.55
C ASN A 251 15.35 0.08 32.66
N THR A 252 16.20 -0.93 32.50
CA THR A 252 16.79 -1.71 33.61
C THR A 252 18.26 -1.91 33.29
N GLY A 253 19.14 -1.29 34.07
CA GLY A 253 20.58 -1.34 33.88
C GLY A 253 21.24 -2.61 34.43
N SER A 254 22.50 -2.80 34.04
CA SER A 254 23.64 -3.13 34.93
C SER A 254 24.89 -3.51 34.12
N GLY A 255 26.01 -2.84 34.41
CA GLY A 255 27.36 -3.45 34.42
C GLY A 255 28.21 -3.37 33.14
N PRO A 256 29.46 -2.84 33.21
CA PRO A 256 30.43 -2.87 32.12
C PRO A 256 31.39 -4.08 32.26
N ILE A 257 31.78 -4.68 31.14
CA ILE A 257 32.91 -5.62 31.08
C ILE A 257 33.75 -5.36 29.84
N SER A 258 35.04 -5.20 30.12
CA SER A 258 36.16 -4.97 29.22
C SER A 258 36.63 -6.27 28.55
N GLY A 259 37.21 -6.13 27.35
CA GLY A 259 38.30 -6.99 26.86
C GLY A 259 37.94 -8.04 25.80
N GLY A 260 38.81 -8.16 24.79
CA GLY A 260 38.97 -9.44 24.08
C GLY A 260 39.18 -9.35 22.57
N HIS A 261 40.45 -9.40 22.15
CA HIS A 261 40.91 -9.74 20.80
C HIS A 261 40.42 -11.11 20.32
N GLY A 262 40.44 -11.35 19.00
CA GLY A 262 40.73 -12.69 18.47
C GLY A 262 40.01 -13.12 17.19
N MET A 263 40.76 -13.13 16.10
CA MET A 263 40.49 -13.76 14.81
C MET A 263 39.98 -15.21 14.89
N THR A 264 39.20 -15.67 13.88
CA THR A 264 39.53 -16.87 13.05
C THR A 264 38.48 -17.18 11.97
N GLY A 265 38.83 -16.92 10.71
CA GLY A 265 38.74 -17.92 9.63
C GLY A 265 37.56 -17.88 8.63
N PRO A 266 37.80 -18.18 7.32
CA PRO A 266 36.91 -17.83 6.21
C PRO A 266 36.23 -19.04 5.54
N CYS A 267 35.05 -18.85 4.95
CA CYS A 267 34.49 -19.68 3.87
C CYS A 267 33.47 -18.82 3.11
N ASP A 268 33.88 -18.17 2.02
CA ASP A 268 33.01 -17.95 0.87
C ASP A 268 33.85 -17.49 -0.32
N ALA A 269 34.17 -18.45 -1.19
CA ALA A 269 34.65 -18.19 -2.54
C ALA A 269 33.96 -19.16 -3.50
N ALA A 270 33.67 -18.63 -4.68
CA ALA A 270 33.16 -19.28 -5.89
C ALA A 270 31.62 -19.46 -5.98
N CYS A 271 30.94 -18.57 -6.71
CA CYS A 271 30.82 -18.73 -8.17
C CYS A 271 30.01 -17.58 -8.80
N GLN A 272 30.70 -16.65 -9.46
CA GLN A 272 30.16 -15.85 -10.58
C GLN A 272 31.16 -16.00 -11.72
N ALA A 273 30.76 -16.60 -12.85
CA ALA A 273 31.23 -16.32 -14.22
C ALA A 273 30.59 -17.29 -15.24
N GLU A 274 30.58 -16.85 -16.51
CA GLU A 274 30.18 -17.55 -17.76
C GLU A 274 28.68 -17.46 -18.10
N ALA A 275 28.18 -16.48 -18.85
CA ALA A 275 28.56 -15.92 -20.17
C ALA A 275 28.35 -16.86 -21.37
N MET A 276 27.22 -16.63 -22.06
CA MET A 276 27.00 -16.60 -23.52
C MET A 276 27.64 -17.71 -24.39
N LYS A 277 26.75 -18.49 -25.04
CA LYS A 277 27.01 -19.08 -26.36
C LYS A 277 25.74 -19.05 -27.25
N PRO A 278 25.81 -18.49 -28.46
CA PRO A 278 24.71 -18.54 -29.44
C PRO A 278 24.77 -19.80 -30.30
N ILE A 279 23.60 -20.31 -30.69
CA ILE A 279 23.43 -21.37 -31.69
C ILE A 279 23.38 -20.70 -33.08
N GLN A 280 24.27 -21.13 -33.98
CA GLN A 280 24.20 -20.87 -35.41
C GLN A 280 24.08 -22.21 -36.14
N ARG A 281 23.10 -22.25 -37.05
CA ARG A 281 22.84 -23.16 -38.19
C ARG A 281 23.01 -24.67 -38.00
#